data_AF-A0A9E6D402-F1
#
_entry.id   AF-A0A9E6D402-F1
#
_cell.length_a   1.000
_cell.length_b   1.000
_cell.length_c   1.000
_cell.angle_alpha   90.00
_cell.angle_beta   90.00
_cell.angle_gamma   90.00
#
_symmetry.space_group_name_H-M   'P 1'
#
loop_
_entity.id
_entity.type
_entity.pdbx_description
1 polymer ?
#
loop_
_entity_poly.entity_id
_entity_poly.type
_entity_poly.pdbx_seq_one_letter_code
_entity_poly.pdbx_strand_id
1 'polypeptide(L)'
;PDTNSKGSFEHISTASLTPLSKAIKSVLKGYNYPNLTDVSYSEEQNDFVISGEDRNLSGKGYRAIIYSAFIVALQELLIQKNYSIGVPIIDSPLVTYRKPENEDEITISDDLAMDFYRYISNKSELNQIIIIENEEPPIELKDKVNHIKFSRTNGFIPLK
;
A
#
# COMPACT_ATOMS: atom_id res chain seq x y z
N PRO A 1 -32.39 16.12 18.95
CA PRO A 1 -31.76 15.19 17.99
C PRO A 1 -31.87 13.76 18.52
N ASP A 2 -32.70 12.94 17.87
CA ASP A 2 -32.94 11.55 18.28
C ASP A 2 -31.65 10.74 18.29
N THR A 3 -31.26 10.27 19.46
CA THR A 3 -30.02 9.53 19.72
C THR A 3 -30.13 8.03 19.43
N ASN A 4 -31.09 7.60 18.61
CA ASN A 4 -31.47 6.18 18.57
C ASN A 4 -31.76 5.58 17.18
N SER A 5 -31.13 6.09 16.12
CA SER A 5 -30.93 5.28 14.91
C SER A 5 -29.56 4.63 14.99
N LYS A 6 -29.46 3.42 15.54
CA LYS A 6 -28.31 2.55 15.23
C LYS A 6 -28.37 2.33 13.72
N GLY A 7 -27.55 3.09 12.98
CA GLY A 7 -27.43 2.92 11.54
C GLY A 7 -27.10 1.46 11.26
N SER A 8 -28.00 0.78 10.54
CA SER A 8 -27.70 -0.51 9.93
C SER A 8 -26.65 -0.24 8.86
N PHE A 9 -25.37 -0.35 9.21
CA PHE A 9 -24.32 -0.35 8.21
C PHE A 9 -24.48 -1.60 7.34
N GLU A 10 -24.31 -1.42 6.03
CA GLU A 10 -24.35 -2.52 5.09
C GLU A 10 -23.24 -3.53 5.44
N HIS A 11 -23.59 -4.81 5.49
CA HIS A 11 -22.63 -5.85 5.81
C HIS A 11 -21.61 -5.97 4.68
N ILE A 12 -20.32 -5.79 5.02
CA ILE A 12 -19.23 -5.97 4.05
C ILE A 12 -19.15 -7.45 3.70
N SER A 13 -19.46 -7.77 2.45
CA SER A 13 -19.39 -9.14 1.93
C SER A 13 -18.21 -9.29 0.97
N THR A 14 -17.78 -10.53 0.79
CA THR A 14 -16.81 -10.94 -0.24
C THR A 14 -17.22 -10.42 -1.62
N ALA A 15 -18.52 -10.48 -1.94
CA ALA A 15 -19.07 -9.96 -3.18
C ALA A 15 -18.88 -8.44 -3.31
N SER A 16 -19.20 -7.68 -2.24
CA SER A 16 -19.07 -6.22 -2.24
C SER A 16 -17.61 -5.74 -2.39
N LEU A 17 -16.64 -6.50 -1.84
CA LEU A 17 -15.22 -6.18 -1.92
C LEU A 17 -14.49 -6.82 -3.11
N THR A 18 -15.14 -7.64 -3.91
CA THR A 18 -14.53 -8.26 -5.10
C THR A 18 -13.87 -7.24 -6.05
N PRO A 19 -14.45 -6.04 -6.33
CA PRO A 19 -13.76 -5.03 -7.13
C PRO A 19 -12.45 -4.55 -6.50
N LEU A 20 -12.44 -4.35 -5.17
CA LEU A 20 -11.25 -3.93 -4.44
C LEU A 20 -10.20 -5.05 -4.39
N SER A 21 -10.60 -6.31 -4.18
CA SER A 21 -9.70 -7.46 -4.24
C SER A 21 -9.00 -7.56 -5.61
N LYS A 22 -9.74 -7.35 -6.71
CA LYS A 22 -9.16 -7.31 -8.06
C LYS A 22 -8.19 -6.14 -8.26
N ALA A 23 -8.52 -4.97 -7.73
CA ALA A 23 -7.63 -3.80 -7.79
C ALA A 23 -6.33 -4.07 -7.02
N ILE A 24 -6.42 -4.60 -5.79
CA ILE A 24 -5.24 -4.97 -4.97
C ILE A 24 -4.38 -5.98 -5.72
N LYS A 25 -4.99 -7.01 -6.32
CA LYS A 25 -4.27 -8.00 -7.13
C LYS A 25 -3.52 -7.35 -8.30
N SER A 26 -4.14 -6.39 -8.98
CA SER A 26 -3.53 -5.65 -10.10
C SER A 26 -2.31 -4.86 -9.65
N VAL A 27 -2.43 -4.13 -8.53
CA VAL A 27 -1.32 -3.38 -7.93
C VAL A 27 -0.19 -4.30 -7.49
N LEU A 28 -0.49 -5.37 -6.74
CA LEU A 28 0.52 -6.36 -6.29
C LEU A 28 1.22 -7.06 -7.46
N LYS A 29 0.50 -7.33 -8.56
CA LYS A 29 1.10 -7.83 -9.80
C LYS A 29 2.04 -6.79 -10.40
N GLY A 30 1.66 -5.52 -10.36
CA GLY A 30 2.49 -4.40 -10.80
C GLY A 30 3.77 -4.24 -9.99
N TYR A 31 3.74 -4.59 -8.70
CA TYR A 31 4.90 -4.64 -7.81
C TYR A 31 5.75 -5.91 -8.02
N ASN A 32 5.35 -6.84 -8.88
CA ASN A 32 5.94 -8.18 -9.00
C ASN A 32 5.96 -8.95 -7.66
N TYR A 33 4.86 -8.89 -6.91
CA TYR A 33 4.71 -9.63 -5.65
C TYR A 33 4.93 -11.15 -5.86
N PRO A 34 5.77 -11.80 -5.04
CA PRO A 34 6.17 -13.18 -5.26
C PRO A 34 4.99 -14.15 -5.09
N ASN A 35 4.93 -15.17 -5.95
CA ASN A 35 3.93 -16.24 -5.90
C ASN A 35 2.47 -15.75 -5.88
N LEU A 36 2.20 -14.55 -6.41
CA LEU A 36 0.85 -13.98 -6.42
C LEU A 36 -0.10 -14.80 -7.31
N THR A 37 -1.08 -15.47 -6.70
CA THR A 37 -2.12 -16.23 -7.40
C THR A 37 -3.46 -15.50 -7.41
N ASP A 38 -3.94 -15.08 -6.24
CA ASP A 38 -5.21 -14.38 -6.08
C ASP A 38 -5.26 -13.48 -4.85
N VAL A 39 -6.25 -12.59 -4.82
CA VAL A 39 -6.58 -11.78 -3.65
C VAL A 39 -8.08 -11.89 -3.43
N SER A 40 -8.49 -12.22 -2.21
CA SER A 40 -9.90 -12.31 -1.81
C SER A 40 -10.11 -11.64 -0.46
N TYR A 41 -11.37 -11.38 -0.11
CA TYR A 41 -11.74 -10.88 1.21
C TYR A 41 -12.29 -12.04 2.05
N SER A 42 -11.85 -12.12 3.31
CA SER A 42 -12.40 -13.05 4.29
C SER A 42 -13.36 -12.30 5.21
N GLU A 43 -14.65 -12.64 5.15
CA GLU A 43 -15.67 -12.11 6.06
C GLU A 43 -15.43 -12.57 7.51
N GLU A 44 -14.82 -13.73 7.70
CA GLU A 44 -14.46 -14.25 9.03
C GLU A 44 -13.35 -13.42 9.67
N GLN A 45 -12.27 -13.15 8.93
CA GLN A 45 -11.11 -12.41 9.42
C GLN A 45 -11.26 -10.89 9.29
N ASN A 46 -12.26 -10.43 8.55
CA ASN A 46 -12.44 -9.03 8.14
C ASN A 46 -11.16 -8.43 7.51
N ASP A 47 -10.42 -9.24 6.75
CA ASP A 47 -9.17 -8.84 6.10
C ASP A 47 -9.03 -9.54 4.74
N PHE A 48 -8.03 -9.14 3.96
CA PHE A 48 -7.70 -9.74 2.69
C PHE A 48 -6.79 -10.95 2.85
N VAL A 49 -7.09 -11.99 2.08
CA VAL A 49 -6.27 -13.18 1.90
C VAL A 49 -5.46 -13.01 0.62
N ILE A 50 -4.15 -13.16 0.70
CA ILE A 50 -3.21 -13.00 -0.42
C ILE A 50 -2.64 -14.38 -0.76
N SER A 51 -3.00 -14.90 -1.94
CA SER A 51 -2.52 -16.20 -2.45
C SER A 51 -2.75 -17.38 -1.49
N GLY A 52 -3.85 -17.35 -0.73
CA GLY A 52 -4.20 -18.39 0.25
C GLY A 52 -3.61 -18.18 1.64
N GLU A 53 -2.83 -17.12 1.85
CA GLU A 53 -2.30 -16.76 3.16
C GLU A 53 -3.01 -15.55 3.74
N ASP A 54 -3.37 -15.63 5.02
CA ASP A 54 -3.86 -14.46 5.75
C ASP A 54 -2.74 -13.42 5.83
N ARG A 55 -3.05 -12.18 5.46
CA ARG A 55 -2.09 -11.06 5.50
C ARG A 55 -1.41 -10.92 6.87
N ASN A 56 -2.13 -11.22 7.95
CA ASN A 56 -1.64 -11.14 9.32
C ASN A 56 -0.49 -12.13 9.63
N LEU A 57 -0.40 -13.21 8.86
CA LEU A 57 0.65 -14.23 8.99
C LEU A 57 1.92 -13.87 8.23
N SER A 58 1.89 -12.85 7.36
CA SER A 58 3.06 -12.41 6.62
C SER A 58 4.06 -11.63 7.49
N GLY A 59 5.35 -11.69 7.12
CA GLY A 59 6.40 -10.87 7.73
C GLY A 59 6.07 -9.38 7.73
N LYS A 60 6.65 -8.60 8.65
CA LYS A 60 6.33 -7.17 8.81
C LYS A 60 6.49 -6.38 7.50
N GLY A 61 7.54 -6.63 6.73
CA GLY A 61 7.74 -5.96 5.43
C GLY A 61 6.70 -6.34 4.39
N TYR A 62 6.31 -7.62 4.32
CA TYR A 62 5.22 -8.07 3.44
C TYR A 62 3.89 -7.43 3.82
N ARG A 63 3.61 -7.30 5.12
CA ARG A 63 2.40 -6.59 5.59
C ARG A 63 2.40 -5.12 5.21
N ALA A 64 3.55 -4.44 5.29
CA ALA A 64 3.68 -3.04 4.89
C ALA A 64 3.42 -2.83 3.39
N ILE A 65 4.03 -3.66 2.53
CA ILE A 65 3.82 -3.56 1.07
C ILE A 65 2.40 -3.96 0.65
N ILE A 66 1.79 -4.96 1.30
CA ILE A 66 0.38 -5.31 1.03
C ILE A 66 -0.54 -4.16 1.46
N TYR A 67 -0.26 -3.52 2.59
CA TYR A 67 -1.03 -2.37 3.04
C TYR A 67 -0.87 -1.17 2.10
N SER A 68 0.34 -0.89 1.60
CA SER A 68 0.54 0.15 0.60
C SER A 68 -0.20 -0.15 -0.71
N ALA A 69 -0.19 -1.42 -1.15
CA ALA A 69 -0.97 -1.87 -2.30
C ALA A 69 -2.48 -1.67 -2.10
N PHE A 70 -2.99 -1.94 -0.89
CA PHE A 70 -4.38 -1.68 -0.52
C PHE A 70 -4.76 -0.21 -0.66
N ILE A 71 -3.94 0.70 -0.12
CA ILE A 71 -4.20 2.16 -0.21
C ILE A 71 -4.20 2.64 -1.66
N VAL A 72 -3.21 2.21 -2.46
CA VAL A 72 -3.10 2.56 -3.88
C VAL A 72 -4.30 2.01 -4.66
N ALA A 73 -4.63 0.73 -4.49
CA ALA A 73 -5.75 0.09 -5.17
C ALA A 73 -7.10 0.72 -4.84
N LEU A 74 -7.31 1.08 -3.57
CA LEU A 74 -8.54 1.77 -3.15
C LEU A 74 -8.65 3.14 -3.82
N GLN A 75 -7.56 3.90 -3.85
CA GLN A 75 -7.54 5.22 -4.48
C GLN A 75 -7.78 5.11 -6.00
N GLU A 76 -7.12 4.18 -6.69
CA GLU A 76 -7.31 3.94 -8.13
C GLU A 76 -8.75 3.51 -8.46
N LEU A 77 -9.36 2.67 -7.61
CA LEU A 77 -10.76 2.26 -7.77
C LEU A 77 -11.74 3.44 -7.64
N LEU A 78 -11.37 4.44 -6.85
CA LEU A 78 -12.22 5.59 -6.55
C LEU A 78 -12.05 6.76 -7.50
N ILE A 79 -10.93 6.85 -8.22
CA ILE A 79 -10.71 7.87 -9.26
C ILE A 79 -11.82 7.87 -10.32
N GLN A 80 -12.39 6.69 -10.61
CA GLN A 80 -13.47 6.55 -11.59
C GLN A 80 -14.86 6.89 -11.03
N LYS A 81 -14.96 7.31 -9.75
CA LYS A 81 -16.23 7.62 -9.09
C LYS A 81 -16.46 9.12 -9.04
N ASN A 82 -17.72 9.50 -8.82
CA ASN A 82 -18.12 10.91 -8.69
C ASN A 82 -17.68 11.55 -7.35
N TYR A 83 -16.93 10.83 -6.54
CA TYR A 83 -16.41 11.26 -5.25
C TYR A 83 -14.95 10.85 -5.15
N SER A 84 -14.11 11.76 -4.65
CA SER A 84 -12.67 11.55 -4.49
C SER A 84 -12.30 11.40 -3.02
N ILE A 85 -11.35 10.52 -2.73
CA ILE A 85 -10.59 10.58 -1.48
C ILE A 85 -9.42 11.54 -1.71
N GLY A 86 -8.96 12.23 -0.66
CA GLY A 86 -7.82 13.14 -0.75
C GLY A 86 -6.51 12.42 -1.13
N VAL A 87 -5.40 13.15 -1.05
CA VAL A 87 -4.07 12.64 -1.44
C VAL A 87 -3.63 11.53 -0.47
N PRO A 88 -3.30 10.32 -0.96
CA PRO A 88 -2.72 9.28 -0.12
C PRO A 88 -1.32 9.69 0.36
N ILE A 89 -1.11 9.59 1.66
CA ILE A 89 0.19 9.74 2.32
C ILE A 89 0.53 8.40 2.94
N ILE A 90 1.61 7.76 2.49
CA ILE A 90 2.05 6.45 2.98
C ILE A 90 3.37 6.64 3.72
N ASP A 91 3.34 6.36 5.02
CA ASP A 91 4.53 6.33 5.87
C ASP A 91 5.09 4.91 5.93
N SER A 92 6.34 4.79 5.52
CA SER A 92 7.12 3.56 5.57
C SER A 92 6.45 2.37 4.83
N PRO A 93 6.13 2.48 3.53
CA PRO A 93 5.55 1.36 2.77
C PRO A 93 6.49 0.15 2.64
N LEU A 94 7.78 0.32 2.90
CA LEU A 94 8.82 -0.68 2.68
C LEU A 94 9.59 -1.04 3.97
N VAL A 95 8.92 -0.99 5.13
CA VAL A 95 9.52 -1.39 6.42
C VAL A 95 10.27 -2.71 6.23
N THR A 96 11.54 -2.77 6.63
CA THR A 96 12.39 -3.99 6.64
C THR A 96 12.84 -4.56 5.28
N TYR A 97 12.95 -3.80 4.19
CA TYR A 97 13.54 -4.36 2.96
C TYR A 97 15.06 -4.48 2.97
N ARG A 98 15.76 -3.65 3.74
CA ARG A 98 17.20 -3.83 3.98
C ARG A 98 17.43 -4.80 5.14
N LYS A 99 18.21 -5.85 4.83
CA LYS A 99 18.63 -6.99 5.66
C LYS A 99 18.44 -6.78 7.17
N PRO A 100 17.71 -7.68 7.85
CA PRO A 100 17.77 -7.71 9.30
C PRO A 100 19.20 -8.12 9.70
N GLU A 101 19.67 -7.67 10.85
CA GLU A 101 20.90 -8.22 11.45
C GLU A 101 20.76 -9.71 11.80
N ASN A 102 19.53 -10.25 11.77
CA ASN A 102 19.18 -11.63 12.03
C ASN A 102 18.72 -12.31 10.71
N GLU A 103 19.34 -13.43 10.34
CA GLU A 103 19.07 -14.16 9.09
C GLU A 103 17.66 -14.80 9.02
N ASP A 104 16.91 -14.80 10.13
CA ASP A 104 15.61 -15.48 10.27
C ASP A 104 14.38 -14.61 9.92
N GLU A 105 14.53 -13.30 9.70
CA GLU A 105 13.38 -12.43 9.33
C GLU A 105 13.18 -12.40 7.80
N ILE A 106 11.99 -12.84 7.36
CA ILE A 106 11.57 -12.76 5.95
C ILE A 106 11.40 -11.28 5.56
N THR A 107 12.35 -10.75 4.79
CA THR A 107 12.32 -9.40 4.23
C THR A 107 11.78 -9.37 2.82
N ILE A 108 11.24 -8.23 2.40
CA ILE A 108 10.91 -8.01 0.98
C ILE A 108 12.22 -7.85 0.18
N SER A 109 12.23 -8.32 -1.07
CA SER A 109 13.42 -8.21 -1.92
C SER A 109 13.66 -6.76 -2.36
N ASP A 110 14.90 -6.42 -2.68
CA ASP A 110 15.25 -5.14 -3.29
C ASP A 110 14.45 -4.92 -4.58
N ASP A 111 14.24 -5.97 -5.38
CA ASP A 111 13.45 -5.90 -6.61
C ASP A 111 11.99 -5.50 -6.35
N LEU A 112 11.34 -6.10 -5.34
CA LEU A 112 9.96 -5.77 -4.95
C LEU A 112 9.85 -4.31 -4.49
N ALA A 113 10.84 -3.82 -3.73
CA ALA A 113 10.90 -2.42 -3.31
C ALA A 113 11.08 -1.47 -4.49
N MET A 114 11.96 -1.80 -5.46
CA MET A 114 12.13 -0.99 -6.67
C MET A 114 10.88 -0.99 -7.54
N ASP A 115 10.20 -2.13 -7.67
CA ASP A 115 9.01 -2.26 -8.50
C ASP A 115 7.79 -1.55 -7.90
N PHE A 116 7.70 -1.46 -6.58
CA PHE A 116 6.78 -0.54 -5.89
C PHE A 116 6.94 0.90 -6.38
N TYR A 117 8.18 1.44 -6.33
CA TYR A 117 8.43 2.80 -6.79
C TYR A 117 8.14 2.95 -8.28
N ARG A 118 8.55 1.98 -9.12
CA ARG A 118 8.31 2.03 -10.57
C ARG A 118 6.83 2.00 -10.90
N TYR A 119 6.03 1.21 -10.19
CA TYR A 119 4.59 1.16 -10.36
C TYR A 119 3.96 2.51 -10.06
N ILE A 120 4.24 3.07 -8.87
CA ILE A 120 3.69 4.36 -8.46
C ILE A 120 4.08 5.48 -9.43
N SER A 121 5.33 5.47 -9.89
CA SER A 121 5.86 6.55 -10.74
C SER A 121 5.38 6.51 -12.19
N ASN A 122 5.09 5.33 -12.74
CA ASN A 122 4.87 5.16 -14.18
C ASN A 122 3.55 4.49 -14.57
N LYS A 123 2.88 3.81 -13.63
CA LYS A 123 1.70 2.97 -13.93
C LYS A 123 0.48 3.34 -13.11
N SER A 124 0.65 4.02 -11.98
CA SER A 124 -0.47 4.38 -11.15
C SER A 124 -1.31 5.46 -11.82
N GLU A 125 -2.63 5.32 -11.71
CA GLU A 125 -3.59 6.31 -12.21
C GLU A 125 -3.70 7.52 -11.26
N LEU A 126 -2.99 7.49 -10.13
CA LEU A 126 -3.03 8.54 -9.11
C LEU A 126 -2.28 9.79 -9.58
N ASN A 127 -2.97 10.94 -9.52
CA ASN A 127 -2.36 12.24 -9.83
C ASN A 127 -1.30 12.66 -8.82
N GLN A 128 -1.45 12.27 -7.54
CA GLN A 128 -0.52 12.61 -6.48
C GLN A 128 -0.55 11.54 -5.38
N ILE A 129 0.64 11.21 -4.89
CA ILE A 129 0.87 10.36 -3.72
C ILE A 129 2.12 10.87 -3.02
N ILE A 130 2.11 10.87 -1.69
CA ILE A 130 3.25 11.27 -0.86
C ILE A 130 3.77 10.01 -0.16
N ILE A 131 5.04 9.70 -0.38
CA ILE A 131 5.72 8.58 0.26
C ILE A 131 6.74 9.17 1.23
N ILE A 132 6.66 8.75 2.49
CA ILE A 132 7.65 9.06 3.51
C ILE A 132 8.41 7.77 3.78
N GLU A 133 9.70 7.77 3.45
CA GLU A 133 10.55 6.58 3.61
C GLU A 133 11.98 7.01 3.92
N ASN A 134 12.70 6.18 4.66
CA ASN A 134 14.10 6.43 4.99
C ASN A 134 15.04 6.09 3.83
N GLU A 135 14.57 5.25 2.93
CA GLU A 135 15.32 4.71 1.83
C GLU A 135 15.10 5.48 0.53
N GLU A 136 16.18 5.66 -0.24
CA GLU A 136 16.11 6.41 -1.49
C GLU A 136 15.36 5.61 -2.57
N PRO A 137 14.52 6.27 -3.38
CA PRO A 137 13.93 5.64 -4.56
C PRO A 137 15.03 5.27 -5.59
N PRO A 138 14.73 4.35 -6.52
CA PRO A 138 15.62 4.01 -7.62
C PRO A 138 16.17 5.25 -8.34
N ILE A 139 17.46 5.21 -8.70
CA ILE A 139 18.16 6.38 -9.24
C ILE A 139 17.53 6.88 -10.55
N GLU A 140 16.99 5.96 -11.35
CA GLU A 140 16.29 6.24 -12.60
C GLU A 140 14.95 6.99 -12.42
N LEU A 141 14.45 7.08 -11.19
CA LEU A 141 13.21 7.79 -10.86
C LEU A 141 13.46 9.19 -10.28
N LYS A 142 14.71 9.57 -9.98
CA LYS A 142 15.02 10.86 -9.31
C LYS A 142 14.47 12.07 -10.05
N ASP A 143 14.49 12.06 -11.38
CA ASP A 143 13.97 13.17 -12.20
C ASP A 143 12.48 13.05 -12.53
N LYS A 144 11.84 11.92 -12.15
CA LYS A 144 10.41 11.65 -12.37
C LYS A 144 9.56 11.92 -11.14
N VAL A 145 10.18 12.06 -9.97
CA VAL A 145 9.48 12.26 -8.70
C VAL A 145 9.99 13.52 -8.02
N ASN A 146 9.13 14.18 -7.24
CA ASN A 146 9.57 15.26 -6.36
C ASN A 146 10.24 14.67 -5.12
N HIS A 147 11.55 14.40 -5.20
CA HIS A 147 12.31 13.83 -4.10
C HIS A 147 12.81 14.91 -3.13
N ILE A 148 12.20 14.99 -1.95
CA ILE A 148 12.60 15.91 -0.88
C ILE A 148 13.35 15.12 0.19
N LYS A 149 14.63 15.43 0.38
CA LYS A 149 15.49 14.75 1.35
C LYS A 149 15.57 15.54 2.66
N PHE A 150 15.17 14.90 3.75
CA PHE A 150 15.39 15.40 5.10
C PHE A 150 16.62 14.72 5.71
N SER A 151 17.37 15.47 6.52
CA SER A 151 18.54 14.97 7.24
C SER A 151 18.52 15.48 8.69
N ARG A 152 19.45 15.00 9.52
CA ARG A 152 19.60 15.48 10.90
C ARG A 152 19.88 16.99 11.00
N THR A 153 20.49 17.58 9.97
CA THR A 153 20.82 19.01 9.91
C THR A 153 19.82 19.83 9.11
N ASN A 154 18.97 19.18 8.29
CA ASN A 154 17.95 19.81 7.48
C ASN A 154 16.65 19.00 7.60
N GLY A 155 16.00 19.13 8.76
CA GLY A 155 14.78 18.42 9.11
C GLY A 155 13.52 19.21 8.79
N PHE A 156 12.37 18.54 8.86
CA PHE A 156 11.07 19.19 8.87
C PHE A 156 10.71 19.56 10.31
N ILE A 157 10.81 20.84 10.65
CA ILE A 157 10.29 21.37 11.92
C ILE A 157 9.01 22.14 11.58
N PRO A 158 7.82 21.61 11.91
CA PRO A 158 6.59 22.36 11.73
C PRO A 158 6.67 23.64 12.54
N LEU A 159 6.59 24.80 11.88
CA LEU A 159 6.42 26.06 12.58
C LEU A 159 5.00 26.07 13.16
N LYS A 160 4.89 26.35 14.46
CA LYS A 160 3.62 26.46 15.17
C LYS A 160 2.77 27.61 14.65
#